data_AF-L7U9Q5-F1
#
_entry.id   AF-L7U9Q5-F1
#
_cell.length_a   1.000
_cell.length_b   1.000
_cell.length_c   1.000
_cell.angle_alpha   90.00
_cell.angle_beta   90.00
_cell.angle_gamma   90.00
#
_symmetry.space_group_name_H-M   'P 1'
#
loop_
_entity.id
_entity.type
_entity.pdbx_description
1 polymer ?
#
loop_
_entity_poly.entity_id
_entity_poly.type
_entity_poly.pdbx_seq_one_letter_code
_entity_poly.pdbx_strand_id
1 'polypeptide(L)'
;MTTERANQLVEAGQWLRLSGDPQGARKLFERALVLDMGNVRAREALASLDAPVGRGASTLNSPADIAPLASLDGDWGAWAEGEGGPLEEEDEERSPSVLLPEFDEPVPGSDVLALLARDETPTTQESGVPDGDTDEYGVPAGENELERLLRGATDLLELDDHSGAVDLLFKAQELAPGDPRVEALRARSERMLMGMLESKLGDLGRVPRVRLQPDDIIWLSLDHRAGFVLAQIDGAVTFEDVFSLSGMTRLDTARILAQLLDEGVIAAA
;
A
#
# COMPACT_ATOMS: atom_id res chain seq x y z
N MET A 1 7.56 18.07 26.24
CA MET A 1 7.37 18.06 24.77
C MET A 1 8.66 17.81 23.99
N THR A 2 9.86 18.12 24.50
CA THR A 2 11.14 17.90 23.78
C THR A 2 11.61 16.44 23.75
N THR A 3 11.36 15.67 24.81
CA THR A 3 11.76 14.25 24.91
C THR A 3 11.01 13.34 23.92
N GLU A 4 9.73 13.59 23.69
CA GLU A 4 8.90 12.83 22.74
C GLU A 4 9.37 13.05 21.29
N ARG A 5 9.70 14.30 20.96
CA ARG A 5 10.29 14.66 19.66
C ARG A 5 11.69 14.05 19.47
N ALA A 6 12.49 13.94 20.54
CA ALA A 6 13.78 13.26 20.49
C ALA A 6 13.62 11.76 20.22
N ASN A 7 12.62 11.11 20.81
CA ASN A 7 12.34 9.69 20.55
C ASN A 7 11.85 9.43 19.12
N GLN A 8 11.00 10.31 18.57
CA GLN A 8 10.56 10.22 17.17
C GLN A 8 11.74 10.33 16.19
N LEU A 9 12.72 11.21 16.46
CA LEU A 9 13.93 11.32 15.64
C LEU A 9 14.80 10.05 15.72
N VAL A 10 14.85 9.39 16.89
CA VAL A 10 15.55 8.11 17.04
C VAL A 10 14.87 7.00 16.27
N GLU A 11 13.54 6.94 16.26
CA GLU A 11 12.79 5.94 15.48
C GLU A 11 12.98 6.17 13.98
N ALA A 12 12.86 7.42 13.51
CA ALA A 12 13.14 7.77 12.12
C ALA A 12 14.59 7.46 11.70
N GLY A 13 15.57 7.69 12.58
CA GLY A 13 16.96 7.31 12.34
C GLY A 13 17.17 5.80 12.22
N GLN A 14 16.44 4.98 12.97
CA GLN A 14 16.50 3.53 12.85
C GLN A 14 15.94 3.05 11.50
N TRP A 15 14.85 3.65 11.02
CA TRP A 15 14.29 3.34 9.70
C TRP A 15 15.28 3.65 8.56
N LEU A 16 15.95 4.81 8.60
CA LEU A 16 16.97 5.16 7.60
C LEU A 16 18.17 4.20 7.59
N ARG A 17 18.53 3.69 8.77
CA ARG A 17 19.59 2.68 8.88
C ARG A 17 19.19 1.36 8.21
N LEU A 18 17.93 0.94 8.36
CA LEU A 18 17.40 -0.27 7.73
C LEU A 18 17.26 -0.12 6.21
N SER A 19 17.00 1.10 5.72
CA SER A 19 16.91 1.39 4.29
C SER A 19 18.27 1.61 3.61
N GLY A 20 19.39 1.48 4.34
CA GLY A 20 20.74 1.56 3.77
C GLY A 20 21.37 2.95 3.71
N ASP A 21 20.80 3.97 4.37
CA ASP A 21 21.41 5.31 4.52
C ASP A 21 21.92 5.53 5.96
N PRO A 22 23.14 5.06 6.29
CA PRO A 22 23.72 5.24 7.62
C PRO A 22 24.10 6.71 7.91
N GLN A 23 24.31 7.54 6.89
CA GLN A 23 24.68 8.95 7.08
C GLN A 23 23.46 9.80 7.45
N GLY A 24 22.31 9.57 6.80
CA GLY A 24 21.03 10.17 7.17
C GLY A 24 20.60 9.76 8.58
N ALA A 25 20.74 8.48 8.93
CA ALA A 25 20.48 7.97 10.27
C ALA A 25 21.33 8.69 11.35
N ARG A 26 22.64 8.87 11.10
CA ARG A 26 23.56 9.59 12.00
C ARG A 26 23.07 11.01 12.30
N LYS A 27 22.70 11.79 11.28
CA LYS A 27 22.20 13.17 11.44
C LYS A 27 20.95 13.24 12.31
N LEU A 28 20.05 12.27 12.20
CA LEU A 28 18.83 12.21 13.02
C LEU A 28 19.15 11.88 14.49
N PHE A 29 20.09 10.97 14.76
CA PHE A 29 20.52 10.67 16.12
C PHE A 29 21.24 11.84 16.79
N GLU A 30 22.07 12.57 16.05
CA GLU A 30 22.72 13.80 16.55
C GLU A 30 21.68 14.87 16.90
N ARG A 31 20.67 15.07 16.04
CA ARG A 31 19.58 16.03 16.29
C ARG A 31 18.70 15.61 17.46
N ALA A 32 18.53 14.30 17.69
CA ALA A 32 17.88 13.78 18.88
C ALA A 32 18.68 14.11 20.16
N LEU A 33 20.02 14.05 20.12
CA LEU A 33 20.89 14.43 21.25
C LEU A 33 20.94 15.94 21.51
N VAL A 34 20.74 16.77 20.48
CA VAL A 34 20.59 18.22 20.65
C VAL A 34 19.29 18.55 21.41
N LEU A 35 18.21 17.81 21.15
CA LEU A 35 16.92 18.02 21.83
C LEU A 35 16.86 17.38 23.22
N ASP A 36 17.52 16.23 23.38
CA ASP A 36 17.65 15.54 24.65
C ASP A 36 19.05 14.91 24.77
N MET A 37 19.95 15.67 25.40
CA MET A 37 21.32 15.25 25.69
C MET A 37 21.38 13.98 26.54
N GLY A 38 20.29 13.64 27.25
CA GLY A 38 20.13 12.47 28.11
C GLY A 38 19.83 11.16 27.37
N ASN A 39 19.42 11.23 26.10
CA ASN A 39 18.82 10.10 25.40
C ASN A 39 19.82 8.95 25.16
N VAL A 40 19.66 7.88 25.94
CA VAL A 40 20.52 6.69 25.89
C VAL A 40 20.43 6.00 24.52
N ARG A 41 19.24 5.93 23.93
CA ARG A 41 18.99 5.22 22.65
C ARG A 41 19.69 5.91 21.48
N ALA A 42 19.72 7.25 21.46
CA ALA A 42 20.43 8.01 20.43
C ALA A 42 21.95 7.82 20.51
N ARG A 43 22.53 7.75 21.73
CA ARG A 43 23.97 7.48 21.93
C ARG A 43 24.36 6.07 21.53
N GLU A 44 23.56 5.07 21.92
CA GLU A 44 23.79 3.67 21.52
C GLU A 44 23.70 3.50 20.00
N ALA A 45 22.75 4.18 19.36
CA ALA A 45 22.59 4.12 17.92
C ALA A 45 23.81 4.73 17.17
N LEU A 46 24.34 5.86 17.64
CA LEU A 46 25.59 6.43 17.11
C LEU A 46 26.80 5.51 17.35
N ALA A 47 26.93 4.96 18.56
CA ALA A 47 28.01 4.01 18.87
C ALA A 47 27.96 2.75 18.00
N SER A 48 26.75 2.28 17.64
CA SER A 48 26.57 1.15 16.73
C SER A 48 26.92 1.45 15.27
N LEU A 49 26.84 2.73 14.86
CA LEU A 49 27.26 3.19 13.53
C LEU A 49 28.78 3.40 13.46
N ASP A 50 29.40 3.76 14.58
CA ASP A 50 30.85 4.01 14.69
C ASP A 50 31.67 2.76 15.05
N ALA A 51 30.99 1.64 15.37
CA ALA A 51 31.66 0.38 15.64
C ALA A 51 32.35 -0.14 14.37
N PRO A 52 33.68 -0.35 14.37
CA PRO A 52 34.37 -0.94 13.23
C PRO A 52 33.86 -2.37 13.02
N VAL A 53 33.35 -2.65 11.83
CA VAL A 53 32.94 -4.00 11.42
C VAL A 53 34.18 -4.90 11.43
N GLY A 54 34.36 -5.62 12.53
CA GLY A 54 35.59 -6.36 12.82
C GLY A 54 35.35 -7.61 13.64
N ARG A 55 35.03 -8.70 12.93
CA ARG A 55 35.25 -10.13 13.27
C ARG A 55 34.50 -10.72 14.48
N GLY A 56 33.58 -11.63 14.16
CA GLY A 56 33.01 -12.64 15.06
C GLY A 56 32.37 -13.81 14.32
N ALA A 57 33.21 -14.78 13.93
CA ALA A 57 32.96 -16.20 13.69
C ALA A 57 31.67 -16.67 12.96
N SER A 58 31.84 -17.07 11.70
CA SER A 58 31.34 -18.36 11.23
C SER A 58 32.41 -19.02 10.36
N THR A 59 33.05 -20.03 10.95
CA THR A 59 33.87 -21.01 10.26
C THR A 59 33.00 -21.81 9.30
N LEU A 60 33.33 -21.83 8.01
CA LEU A 60 33.19 -22.98 7.11
C LEU A 60 33.98 -22.71 5.81
N ASN A 61 35.01 -23.54 5.62
CA ASN A 61 35.77 -23.92 4.42
C ASN A 61 35.88 -22.98 3.19
N SER A 62 37.14 -22.64 2.91
CA SER A 62 37.84 -22.18 1.70
C SER A 62 37.47 -22.85 0.35
N PRO A 63 38.17 -22.54 -0.77
CA PRO A 63 38.25 -21.26 -1.50
C PRO A 63 38.15 -21.47 -3.04
N ALA A 64 37.98 -20.40 -3.84
CA ALA A 64 38.73 -20.13 -5.09
C ALA A 64 37.99 -19.11 -5.98
N ASP A 65 38.80 -18.18 -6.51
CA ASP A 65 38.56 -17.29 -7.66
C ASP A 65 37.43 -16.26 -7.49
N ILE A 66 37.65 -14.95 -7.65
CA ILE A 66 38.26 -14.26 -8.79
C ILE A 66 38.81 -12.88 -8.33
N ALA A 67 39.88 -12.45 -9.01
CA ALA A 67 40.64 -11.21 -8.85
C ALA A 67 39.85 -9.93 -9.30
N PRO A 68 40.41 -8.71 -9.13
CA PRO A 68 39.67 -7.47 -8.89
C PRO A 68 39.37 -6.64 -10.15
N LEU A 69 38.26 -5.90 -10.16
CA LEU A 69 38.00 -4.82 -11.11
C LEU A 69 38.10 -3.46 -10.41
N ALA A 70 39.20 -2.78 -10.75
CA ALA A 70 39.44 -1.35 -10.89
C ALA A 70 38.32 -0.35 -10.51
N SER A 71 38.63 0.48 -9.51
CA SER A 71 38.58 1.95 -9.52
C SER A 71 37.55 2.65 -10.41
N LEU A 72 36.56 3.27 -9.75
CA LEU A 72 35.81 4.43 -10.24
C LEU A 72 35.97 5.55 -9.20
N ASP A 73 37.13 6.22 -9.26
CA ASP A 73 37.29 7.57 -8.74
C ASP A 73 36.48 8.50 -9.66
N GLY A 74 35.30 8.88 -9.20
CA GLY A 74 34.44 9.90 -9.80
C GLY A 74 34.22 11.01 -8.77
N ASP A 75 34.76 12.17 -9.06
CA ASP A 75 34.80 13.40 -8.28
C ASP A 75 33.40 13.96 -8.00
N TRP A 76 32.84 13.67 -6.82
CA TRP A 76 31.57 14.23 -6.32
C TRP A 76 31.76 15.45 -5.41
N GLY A 77 32.95 16.08 -5.42
CA GLY A 77 33.32 17.16 -4.51
C GLY A 77 32.85 18.58 -4.89
N ALA A 78 32.23 18.77 -6.05
CA ALA A 78 32.07 20.10 -6.66
C ALA A 78 30.79 20.89 -6.30
N TRP A 79 29.93 20.39 -5.39
CA TRP A 79 28.69 21.11 -5.01
C TRP A 79 28.80 21.89 -3.69
N ALA A 80 29.98 21.88 -3.05
CA ALA A 80 30.14 22.39 -1.67
C ALA A 80 30.55 23.87 -1.57
N GLU A 81 30.81 24.58 -2.68
CA GLU A 81 31.32 25.95 -2.62
C GLU A 81 30.67 26.85 -3.68
N GLY A 82 29.90 27.86 -3.26
CA GLY A 82 29.59 29.00 -4.13
C GLY A 82 28.24 29.70 -3.93
N GLU A 83 28.21 30.61 -2.96
CA GLU A 83 27.54 31.92 -3.02
C GLU A 83 26.00 32.00 -3.08
N GLY A 84 25.41 32.28 -1.92
CA GLY A 84 24.04 32.77 -1.78
C GLY A 84 23.89 34.23 -2.21
N GLY A 85 22.84 34.49 -2.99
CA GLY A 85 22.22 35.81 -3.18
C GLY A 85 20.88 35.88 -2.47
N PRO A 86 20.43 37.07 -2.02
CA PRO A 86 19.34 37.21 -1.06
C PRO A 86 17.97 37.00 -1.71
N LEU A 87 17.12 36.18 -1.08
CA LEU A 87 15.70 36.18 -1.38
C LEU A 87 15.03 37.22 -0.49
N GLU A 88 14.41 38.17 -1.17
CA GLU A 88 13.56 39.21 -0.62
C GLU A 88 12.43 38.61 0.22
N GLU A 89 12.19 39.28 1.34
CA GLU A 89 11.02 39.15 2.19
C GLU A 89 9.76 39.42 1.35
N GLU A 90 8.75 38.56 1.42
CA GLU A 90 7.32 38.92 1.45
C GLU A 90 6.44 37.64 1.45
N ASP A 91 5.27 37.76 2.08
CA ASP A 91 4.16 36.80 2.21
C ASP A 91 4.09 35.95 3.50
N GLU A 92 3.98 36.65 4.62
CA GLU A 92 3.01 36.29 5.67
C GLU A 92 1.57 36.37 5.12
N GLU A 93 0.65 35.61 5.73
CA GLU A 93 -0.80 35.56 5.49
C GLU A 93 -1.32 34.57 4.42
N ARG A 94 -1.59 33.33 4.86
CA ARG A 94 -2.97 32.76 4.89
C ARG A 94 -2.96 31.29 5.31
N SER A 95 -3.24 31.06 6.60
CA SER A 95 -3.83 29.79 7.03
C SER A 95 -5.36 29.92 6.97
N PRO A 96 -6.11 29.01 6.35
CA PRO A 96 -7.56 29.01 6.45
C PRO A 96 -7.99 28.40 7.80
N SER A 97 -8.54 29.24 8.66
CA SER A 97 -9.20 28.84 9.91
C SER A 97 -10.46 28.01 9.61
N VAL A 98 -10.50 26.79 10.16
CA VAL A 98 -11.66 25.90 10.16
C VAL A 98 -12.71 26.44 11.14
N LEU A 99 -13.89 26.77 10.63
CA LEU A 99 -15.06 27.16 11.42
C LEU A 99 -15.67 25.91 12.07
N LEU A 100 -15.65 25.86 13.41
CA LEU A 100 -16.46 24.91 14.19
C LEU A 100 -17.88 25.49 14.35
N PRO A 101 -18.94 24.67 14.26
CA PRO A 101 -20.30 25.12 14.55
C PRO A 101 -20.47 25.41 16.05
N GLU A 102 -21.14 26.54 16.33
CA GLU A 102 -21.47 27.05 17.65
C GLU A 102 -22.44 26.09 18.36
N PHE A 103 -22.04 25.61 19.55
CA PHE A 103 -22.92 24.90 20.47
C PHE A 103 -23.65 25.94 21.33
N ASP A 104 -24.98 25.95 21.26
CA ASP A 104 -25.84 26.72 22.17
C ASP A 104 -25.60 26.29 23.63
N GLU A 105 -25.31 27.25 24.50
CA GLU A 105 -25.20 27.05 25.95
C GLU A 105 -26.58 26.78 26.58
N PRO A 106 -26.68 25.87 27.56
CA PRO A 106 -27.93 25.61 28.28
C PRO A 106 -28.20 26.66 29.37
N VAL A 107 -29.45 27.10 29.44
CA VAL A 107 -30.03 28.01 30.43
C VAL A 107 -29.91 27.43 31.86
N PRO A 108 -29.50 28.20 32.88
CA PRO A 108 -29.40 27.69 34.24
C PRO A 108 -30.77 27.70 34.91
N GLY A 109 -31.25 26.54 35.38
CA GLY A 109 -32.35 26.48 36.35
C GLY A 109 -33.47 25.46 36.15
N SER A 110 -33.21 24.24 35.67
CA SER A 110 -34.19 23.16 35.80
C SER A 110 -33.61 21.93 36.50
N ASP A 111 -34.12 21.68 37.70
CA ASP A 111 -33.95 20.54 38.60
C ASP A 111 -33.62 19.20 37.92
N VAL A 112 -32.36 18.79 38.02
CA VAL A 112 -31.88 17.44 37.67
C VAL A 112 -32.35 16.39 38.69
N LEU A 113 -32.87 16.82 39.85
CA LEU A 113 -33.39 15.93 40.90
C LEU A 113 -34.89 15.58 40.78
N ALA A 114 -35.63 16.20 39.85
CA ALA A 114 -37.06 15.92 39.65
C ALA A 114 -37.35 14.78 38.63
N LEU A 115 -36.36 14.38 37.85
CA LEU A 115 -36.49 13.37 36.77
C LEU A 115 -36.25 11.92 37.23
N LEU A 116 -35.76 11.72 38.45
CA LEU A 116 -35.52 10.38 39.04
C LEU A 116 -36.71 9.88 39.90
N ALA A 117 -37.80 10.63 39.99
CA ALA A 117 -38.96 10.28 40.82
C ALA A 117 -40.20 9.85 40.03
N ARG A 118 -40.08 9.58 38.72
CA ARG A 118 -41.16 8.96 37.92
C ARG A 118 -40.97 7.44 37.89
N ASP A 119 -41.43 6.83 38.97
CA ASP A 119 -41.68 5.41 39.08
C ASP A 119 -42.99 5.12 38.32
N GLU A 120 -42.88 4.94 37.00
CA GLU A 120 -43.97 4.47 36.15
C GLU A 120 -43.50 3.23 35.41
N THR A 121 -43.86 2.06 35.94
CA THR A 121 -43.67 0.75 35.30
C THR A 121 -44.42 0.69 33.98
N PRO A 122 -43.77 0.49 32.82
CA PRO A 122 -44.45 0.03 31.63
C PRO A 122 -44.38 -1.50 31.60
N THR A 123 -45.56 -2.09 31.82
CA THR A 123 -46.08 -3.31 31.22
C THR A 123 -45.11 -4.05 30.29
N THR A 124 -44.67 -5.22 30.72
CA THR A 124 -44.06 -6.25 29.88
C THR A 124 -45.06 -6.64 28.79
N GLN A 125 -45.01 -5.97 27.64
CA GLN A 125 -45.59 -6.49 26.42
C GLN A 125 -44.62 -7.55 25.90
N GLU A 126 -45.01 -8.79 26.18
CA GLU A 126 -44.61 -10.03 25.53
C GLU A 126 -44.53 -9.83 24.00
N SER A 127 -43.39 -9.32 23.55
CA SER A 127 -42.94 -9.48 22.16
C SER A 127 -42.18 -10.79 22.16
N GLY A 128 -42.83 -11.85 21.72
CA GLY A 128 -42.18 -13.11 21.43
C GLY A 128 -41.02 -12.85 20.48
N VAL A 129 -39.80 -12.98 21.01
CA VAL A 129 -38.60 -13.11 20.20
C VAL A 129 -38.80 -14.39 19.40
N PRO A 130 -38.90 -14.35 18.06
CA PRO A 130 -38.86 -15.58 17.30
C PRO A 130 -37.51 -16.23 17.57
N ASP A 131 -37.51 -17.49 18.01
CA ASP A 131 -36.33 -18.33 18.12
C ASP A 131 -35.64 -18.39 16.74
N GLY A 132 -34.72 -17.46 16.52
CA GLY A 132 -33.91 -17.34 15.32
C GLY A 132 -32.48 -17.17 15.79
N ASP A 133 -31.62 -18.08 15.33
CA ASP A 133 -30.17 -18.06 15.56
C ASP A 133 -29.60 -16.67 15.23
N THR A 134 -29.45 -15.82 16.24
CA THR A 134 -28.72 -14.56 16.15
C THR A 134 -27.52 -14.67 17.07
N ASP A 135 -26.33 -14.50 16.51
CA ASP A 135 -25.10 -14.42 17.31
C ASP A 135 -25.14 -13.20 18.25
N GLU A 136 -24.23 -13.19 19.23
CA GLU A 136 -24.10 -12.24 20.35
C GLU A 136 -24.13 -10.74 19.98
N TYR A 137 -24.01 -10.41 18.70
CA TYR A 137 -24.05 -9.05 18.16
C TYR A 137 -25.35 -8.66 17.42
N GLY A 138 -26.41 -9.48 17.47
CA GLY A 138 -27.70 -9.15 16.84
C GLY A 138 -27.64 -9.07 15.31
N VAL A 139 -26.61 -9.67 14.71
CA VAL A 139 -26.51 -9.90 13.28
C VAL A 139 -27.25 -11.20 12.99
N PRO A 140 -28.16 -11.27 11.99
CA PRO A 140 -28.79 -12.53 11.63
C PRO A 140 -27.70 -13.56 11.32
N ALA A 141 -27.64 -14.65 12.08
CA ALA A 141 -26.82 -15.78 11.67
C ALA A 141 -27.53 -16.38 10.46
N GLY A 142 -26.87 -16.40 9.30
CA GLY A 142 -27.39 -17.18 8.17
C GLY A 142 -27.36 -16.55 6.79
N GLU A 143 -26.84 -15.33 6.59
CA GLU A 143 -26.31 -15.07 5.25
C GLU A 143 -24.99 -15.82 5.12
N ASN A 144 -25.09 -17.01 4.53
CA ASN A 144 -23.96 -17.83 4.12
C ASN A 144 -22.96 -16.93 3.40
N GLU A 145 -21.68 -16.94 3.79
CA GLU A 145 -20.65 -16.05 3.24
C GLU A 145 -20.62 -16.11 1.70
N LEU A 146 -20.92 -17.29 1.14
CA LEU A 146 -21.14 -17.50 -0.29
C LEU A 146 -22.23 -16.58 -0.88
N GLU A 147 -23.39 -16.47 -0.24
CA GLU A 147 -24.51 -15.64 -0.71
C GLU A 147 -24.15 -14.15 -0.61
N ARG A 148 -23.36 -13.74 0.39
CA ARG A 148 -22.82 -12.37 0.48
C ARG A 148 -21.88 -12.05 -0.67
N LEU A 149 -20.96 -12.95 -0.98
CA LEU A 149 -20.02 -12.79 -2.10
C LEU A 149 -20.74 -12.79 -3.45
N LEU A 150 -21.73 -13.67 -3.63
CA LEU A 150 -22.55 -13.72 -4.86
C LEU A 150 -23.37 -12.44 -5.05
N ARG A 151 -23.97 -11.91 -3.98
CA ARG A 151 -24.68 -10.63 -4.03
C ARG A 151 -23.73 -9.49 -4.38
N GLY A 152 -22.60 -9.37 -3.68
CA GLY A 152 -21.60 -8.33 -3.98
C GLY A 152 -21.04 -8.43 -5.40
N ALA A 153 -20.79 -9.65 -5.90
CA ALA A 153 -20.37 -9.85 -7.29
C ALA A 153 -21.46 -9.42 -8.28
N THR A 154 -22.73 -9.68 -7.97
CA THR A 154 -23.86 -9.24 -8.81
C THR A 154 -23.96 -7.72 -8.84
N ASP A 155 -23.86 -7.06 -7.69
CA ASP A 155 -23.89 -5.60 -7.58
C ASP A 155 -22.74 -4.95 -8.38
N LEU A 156 -21.53 -5.52 -8.32
CA LEU A 156 -20.40 -5.04 -9.13
C LEU A 156 -20.61 -5.23 -10.63
N LEU A 157 -21.23 -6.34 -11.04
CA LEU A 157 -21.57 -6.58 -12.45
C LEU A 157 -22.64 -5.62 -12.96
N GLU A 158 -23.58 -5.20 -12.12
CA GLU A 158 -24.56 -4.15 -12.46
C GLU A 158 -23.90 -2.78 -12.68
N LEU A 159 -22.74 -2.57 -12.08
CA LEU A 159 -21.91 -1.37 -12.22
C LEU A 159 -20.84 -1.49 -13.33
N ASP A 160 -20.87 -2.56 -14.14
CA ASP A 160 -19.86 -2.92 -15.15
C ASP A 160 -18.42 -3.07 -14.57
N ASP A 161 -18.27 -3.23 -13.25
CA ASP A 161 -16.99 -3.57 -12.62
C ASP A 161 -16.75 -5.08 -12.66
N HIS A 162 -16.29 -5.54 -13.82
CA HIS A 162 -15.95 -6.94 -14.00
C HIS A 162 -14.69 -7.37 -13.24
N SER A 163 -13.78 -6.45 -12.89
CA SER A 163 -12.55 -6.81 -12.20
C SER A 163 -12.82 -7.17 -10.75
N GLY A 164 -13.53 -6.30 -10.03
CA GLY A 164 -13.94 -6.58 -8.65
C GLY A 164 -14.88 -7.78 -8.57
N ALA A 165 -15.79 -7.93 -9.54
CA ALA A 165 -16.69 -9.08 -9.60
C ALA A 165 -15.93 -10.41 -9.73
N VAL A 166 -14.91 -10.49 -10.60
CA VAL A 166 -14.07 -11.71 -10.74
C VAL A 166 -13.37 -12.04 -9.43
N ASP A 167 -12.84 -11.03 -8.72
CA ASP A 167 -12.10 -11.26 -7.48
C ASP A 167 -13.02 -11.75 -6.35
N LEU A 168 -14.27 -11.27 -6.28
CA LEU A 168 -15.29 -11.81 -5.37
C LEU A 168 -15.72 -13.24 -5.75
N LEU A 169 -15.88 -13.51 -7.05
CA LEU A 169 -16.26 -14.83 -7.55
C LEU A 169 -15.16 -15.87 -7.34
N PHE A 170 -13.89 -15.46 -7.36
CA PHE A 170 -12.77 -16.33 -7.01
C PHE A 170 -12.86 -16.78 -5.55
N LYS A 171 -13.09 -15.83 -4.62
CA LYS A 171 -13.32 -16.15 -3.19
C LYS A 171 -14.55 -17.04 -2.99
N ALA A 172 -15.64 -16.76 -3.72
CA ALA A 172 -16.83 -17.59 -3.67
C ALA A 172 -16.56 -19.03 -4.13
N GLN A 173 -15.70 -19.20 -5.13
CA GLN A 173 -15.30 -20.53 -5.63
C GLN A 173 -14.42 -21.28 -4.63
N GLU A 174 -13.55 -20.60 -3.89
CA GLU A 174 -12.76 -21.23 -2.81
C GLU A 174 -13.65 -21.77 -1.70
N LEU A 175 -14.75 -21.08 -1.37
CA LEU A 175 -15.71 -21.52 -0.35
C LEU A 175 -16.61 -22.66 -0.85
N ALA A 176 -17.01 -22.65 -2.12
CA ALA A 176 -17.89 -23.65 -2.71
C ALA A 176 -17.39 -24.08 -4.10
N PRO A 177 -16.38 -24.98 -4.17
CA PRO A 177 -15.70 -25.37 -5.42
C PRO A 177 -16.53 -26.24 -6.39
N GLY A 178 -17.86 -26.19 -6.30
CA GLY A 178 -18.78 -26.90 -7.19
C GLY A 178 -20.15 -26.25 -7.31
N ASP A 179 -20.33 -25.01 -6.84
CA ASP A 179 -21.59 -24.29 -7.09
C ASP A 179 -21.64 -23.84 -8.57
N PRO A 180 -22.58 -24.36 -9.37
CA PRO A 180 -22.68 -24.02 -10.79
C PRO A 180 -22.99 -22.54 -11.03
N ARG A 181 -23.59 -21.84 -10.05
CA ARG A 181 -23.87 -20.39 -10.14
C ARG A 181 -22.58 -19.59 -10.13
N VAL A 182 -21.65 -19.92 -9.22
CA VAL A 182 -20.34 -19.26 -9.10
C VAL A 182 -19.53 -19.50 -10.37
N GLU A 183 -19.48 -20.75 -10.84
CA GLU A 183 -18.74 -21.10 -12.05
C GLU A 183 -19.28 -20.38 -13.29
N ALA A 184 -20.60 -20.37 -13.49
CA ALA A 184 -21.23 -19.70 -14.62
C ALA A 184 -21.01 -18.18 -14.60
N LEU A 185 -21.16 -17.55 -13.43
CA LEU A 185 -20.91 -16.12 -13.25
C LEU A 185 -19.44 -15.79 -13.49
N ARG A 186 -18.51 -16.55 -12.88
CA ARG A 186 -17.07 -16.36 -13.05
C ARG A 186 -16.66 -16.47 -14.51
N ALA A 187 -17.04 -17.54 -15.19
CA ALA A 187 -16.70 -17.75 -16.60
C ALA A 187 -17.26 -16.65 -17.51
N ARG A 188 -18.44 -16.11 -17.19
CA ARG A 188 -19.02 -14.98 -17.93
C ARG A 188 -18.23 -13.70 -17.69
N SER A 189 -17.95 -13.36 -16.42
CA SER A 189 -17.23 -12.15 -16.03
C SER A 189 -15.80 -12.14 -16.53
N GLU A 190 -15.08 -13.27 -16.42
CA GLU A 190 -13.72 -13.41 -16.94
C GLU A 190 -13.67 -13.23 -18.46
N ARG A 191 -14.64 -13.79 -19.20
CA ARG A 191 -14.72 -13.59 -20.66
C ARG A 191 -14.93 -12.13 -21.03
N MET A 192 -15.82 -11.43 -20.32
CA MET A 192 -16.08 -10.00 -20.57
C MET A 192 -14.85 -9.15 -20.22
N LEU A 193 -14.27 -9.36 -19.04
CA LEU A 193 -13.06 -8.67 -18.60
C LEU A 193 -11.89 -8.91 -19.56
N MET A 194 -11.68 -10.16 -19.99
CA MET A 194 -10.65 -10.48 -20.97
C MET A 194 -10.88 -9.72 -22.28
N GLY A 195 -12.11 -9.71 -22.81
CA GLY A 195 -12.43 -8.98 -24.04
C GLY A 195 -12.19 -7.47 -23.92
N MET A 196 -12.48 -6.88 -22.75
CA MET A 196 -12.18 -5.47 -22.48
C MET A 196 -10.68 -5.20 -22.43
N LEU A 197 -9.91 -6.06 -21.74
CA LEU A 197 -8.46 -5.94 -21.64
C LEU A 197 -7.79 -6.12 -23.00
N GLU A 198 -8.20 -7.10 -23.81
CA GLU A 198 -7.69 -7.29 -25.18
C GLU A 198 -8.03 -6.09 -26.06
N SER A 199 -9.25 -5.55 -25.95
CA SER A 199 -9.64 -4.33 -26.69
C SER A 199 -8.78 -3.13 -26.32
N LYS A 200 -8.35 -3.05 -25.05
CA LYS A 200 -7.50 -1.98 -24.53
C LYS A 200 -6.03 -2.13 -24.94
N LEU A 201 -5.52 -3.37 -24.97
CA LEU A 201 -4.19 -3.68 -25.49
C LEU A 201 -4.10 -3.47 -27.01
N GLY A 202 -5.22 -3.67 -27.71
CA GLY A 202 -5.32 -3.48 -29.15
C GLY A 202 -4.83 -4.71 -29.92
N ASP A 203 -3.98 -4.49 -30.92
CA ASP A 203 -3.45 -5.58 -31.74
C ASP A 203 -2.38 -6.38 -30.96
N LEU A 204 -2.71 -7.62 -30.61
CA LEU A 204 -1.84 -8.51 -29.85
C LEU A 204 -0.59 -8.96 -30.63
N GLY A 205 -0.56 -8.75 -31.95
CA GLY A 205 0.64 -8.95 -32.77
C GLY A 205 1.64 -7.80 -32.66
N ARG A 206 1.30 -6.69 -31.99
CA ARG A 206 2.22 -5.58 -31.78
C ARG A 206 3.26 -5.90 -30.71
N VAL A 207 4.38 -5.21 -30.84
CA VAL A 207 5.52 -5.29 -29.93
C VAL A 207 5.44 -4.16 -28.92
N PRO A 208 5.10 -4.43 -27.64
CA PRO A 208 5.17 -3.41 -26.59
C PRO A 208 6.59 -2.87 -26.43
N ARG A 209 6.71 -1.59 -26.06
CA ARG A 209 7.98 -0.95 -25.74
C ARG A 209 7.91 -0.25 -24.39
N VAL A 210 8.94 -0.43 -23.57
CA VAL A 210 9.11 0.31 -22.31
C VAL A 210 9.44 1.77 -22.62
N ARG A 211 8.71 2.70 -21.99
CA ARG A 211 8.89 4.15 -22.18
C ARG A 211 9.80 4.78 -21.12
N LEU A 212 9.88 4.16 -19.95
CA LEU A 212 10.62 4.70 -18.81
C LEU A 212 12.10 4.32 -18.88
N GLN A 213 12.95 5.19 -18.35
CA GLN A 213 14.36 4.86 -18.15
C GLN A 213 14.47 3.81 -17.03
N PRO A 214 15.52 2.96 -17.03
CA PRO A 214 15.72 1.95 -15.99
C PRO A 214 15.69 2.53 -14.57
N ASP A 215 16.24 3.75 -14.39
CA ASP A 215 16.29 4.46 -13.13
C ASP A 215 14.91 4.99 -12.67
N ASP A 216 13.94 5.13 -13.57
CA ASP A 216 12.56 5.52 -13.22
C ASP A 216 11.72 4.29 -12.84
N ILE A 217 12.03 3.12 -13.41
CA ILE A 217 11.32 1.86 -13.15
C ILE A 217 11.51 1.41 -11.70
N ILE A 218 12.69 1.65 -11.10
CA ILE A 218 12.97 1.30 -9.68
C ILE A 218 12.10 2.09 -8.69
N TRP A 219 11.53 3.22 -9.10
CA TRP A 219 10.65 4.03 -8.25
C TRP A 219 9.17 3.66 -8.40
N LEU A 220 8.83 2.82 -9.38
CA LEU A 220 7.48 2.32 -9.51
C LEU A 220 7.18 1.28 -8.43
N SER A 221 5.99 1.37 -7.84
CA SER A 221 5.48 0.36 -6.91
C SER A 221 4.94 -0.86 -7.68
N LEU A 222 5.80 -1.50 -8.49
CA LEU A 222 5.47 -2.72 -9.21
C LEU A 222 5.56 -3.93 -8.30
N ASP A 223 4.54 -4.78 -8.32
CA ASP A 223 4.64 -6.09 -7.69
C ASP A 223 5.61 -7.00 -8.48
N HIS A 224 6.02 -8.12 -7.86
CA HIS A 224 6.98 -9.04 -8.47
C HIS A 224 6.47 -9.64 -9.80
N ARG A 225 5.15 -9.77 -9.98
CA ARG A 225 4.55 -10.34 -11.20
C ARG A 225 4.60 -9.33 -12.34
N ALA A 226 4.26 -8.07 -12.06
CA ALA A 226 4.37 -6.95 -12.98
C ALA A 226 5.83 -6.70 -13.38
N GLY A 227 6.75 -6.75 -12.42
CA GLY A 227 8.19 -6.70 -12.70
C GLY A 227 8.66 -7.83 -13.61
N PHE A 228 8.17 -9.06 -13.39
CA PHE A 228 8.49 -10.19 -14.27
C PHE A 228 7.96 -10.00 -15.70
N VAL A 229 6.70 -9.58 -15.87
CA VAL A 229 6.12 -9.32 -17.20
C VAL A 229 6.87 -8.19 -17.90
N LEU A 230 7.19 -7.11 -17.18
CA LEU A 230 7.94 -5.97 -17.72
C LEU A 230 9.34 -6.38 -18.18
N ALA A 231 10.01 -7.27 -17.46
CA ALA A 231 11.33 -7.79 -17.84
C ALA A 231 11.34 -8.56 -19.18
N GLN A 232 10.19 -9.09 -19.62
CA GLN A 232 10.05 -9.74 -20.93
C GLN A 232 9.82 -8.75 -22.08
N ILE A 233 9.54 -7.48 -21.79
CA ILE A 233 9.30 -6.46 -22.79
C ILE A 233 10.65 -5.85 -23.19
N ASP A 234 11.35 -6.55 -24.06
CA ASP A 234 12.66 -6.14 -24.62
C ASP A 234 12.55 -5.32 -25.91
N GLY A 235 11.33 -5.10 -26.40
CA GLY A 235 11.06 -4.40 -27.66
C GLY A 235 11.19 -5.27 -28.92
N ALA A 236 11.27 -6.59 -28.78
CA ALA A 236 11.19 -7.57 -29.87
C ALA A 236 10.03 -8.57 -29.71
N VAL A 237 9.62 -8.86 -28.47
CA VAL A 237 8.55 -9.81 -28.12
C VAL A 237 7.16 -9.18 -28.34
N THR A 238 6.23 -9.90 -28.98
CA THR A 238 4.84 -9.42 -29.19
C THR A 238 3.98 -9.63 -27.94
N PHE A 239 2.80 -8.99 -27.85
CA PHE A 239 1.88 -9.26 -26.73
C PHE A 239 1.49 -10.75 -26.63
N GLU A 240 1.25 -11.44 -27.75
CA GLU A 240 1.00 -12.89 -27.77
C GLU A 240 2.17 -13.72 -27.22
N ASP A 241 3.40 -13.31 -27.54
CA ASP A 241 4.57 -13.97 -27.00
C ASP A 241 4.72 -13.71 -25.49
N VAL A 242 4.44 -12.49 -25.02
CA VAL A 242 4.43 -12.17 -23.58
C VAL A 242 3.38 -13.02 -22.85
N PHE A 243 2.19 -13.21 -23.42
CA PHE A 243 1.19 -14.13 -22.85
C PHE A 243 1.77 -15.54 -22.68
N SER A 244 2.46 -16.04 -23.71
CA SER A 244 3.05 -17.37 -23.73
C SER A 244 4.23 -17.53 -22.75
N LEU A 245 5.03 -16.48 -22.56
CA LEU A 245 6.23 -16.48 -21.71
C LEU A 245 5.95 -16.21 -20.23
N SER A 246 4.82 -15.54 -19.92
CA SER A 246 4.51 -15.09 -18.56
C SER A 246 4.34 -16.22 -17.53
N GLY A 247 3.98 -17.44 -17.97
CA GLY A 247 3.70 -18.58 -17.09
C GLY A 247 2.46 -18.40 -16.19
N MET A 248 1.75 -17.28 -16.32
CA MET A 248 0.53 -16.94 -15.57
C MET A 248 -0.72 -17.20 -16.42
N THR A 249 -1.90 -17.04 -15.83
CA THR A 249 -3.14 -17.09 -16.62
C THR A 249 -3.17 -15.94 -17.63
N ARG A 250 -3.82 -16.15 -18.78
CA ARG A 250 -3.93 -15.11 -19.81
C ARG A 250 -4.60 -13.85 -19.27
N LEU A 251 -5.61 -14.01 -18.41
CA LEU A 251 -6.32 -12.90 -17.77
C LEU A 251 -5.42 -12.09 -16.84
N ASP A 252 -4.61 -12.76 -16.03
CA ASP A 252 -3.65 -12.12 -15.14
C ASP A 252 -2.61 -11.30 -15.91
N THR A 253 -2.01 -11.90 -16.94
CA THR A 253 -1.03 -11.21 -17.78
C THR A 253 -1.68 -10.02 -18.50
N ALA A 254 -2.93 -10.16 -18.94
CA ALA A 254 -3.66 -9.06 -19.58
C ALA A 254 -3.94 -7.91 -18.61
N ARG A 255 -4.31 -8.20 -17.35
CA ARG A 255 -4.49 -7.21 -16.29
C ARG A 255 -3.20 -6.41 -16.05
N ILE A 256 -2.08 -7.11 -15.92
CA ILE A 256 -0.76 -6.48 -15.71
C ILE A 256 -0.38 -5.60 -16.91
N LEU A 257 -0.47 -6.14 -18.14
CA LEU A 257 -0.14 -5.37 -19.35
C LEU A 257 -1.02 -4.13 -19.51
N ALA A 258 -2.32 -4.26 -19.23
CA ALA A 258 -3.27 -3.15 -19.27
C ALA A 258 -2.99 -2.08 -18.21
N GLN A 259 -2.51 -2.48 -17.03
CA GLN A 259 -2.08 -1.56 -15.97
C GLN A 259 -0.80 -0.82 -16.35
N LEU A 260 0.22 -1.55 -16.85
CA LEU A 260 1.47 -0.95 -17.31
C LEU A 260 1.25 0.04 -18.46
N LEU A 261 0.26 -0.21 -19.32
CA LEU A 261 -0.13 0.68 -20.40
C LEU A 261 -0.79 1.97 -19.87
N ASP A 262 -1.70 1.85 -18.89
CA ASP A 262 -2.37 3.00 -18.26
C ASP A 262 -1.41 3.90 -17.48
N GLU A 263 -0.48 3.29 -16.74
CA GLU A 263 0.54 3.99 -15.98
C GLU A 263 1.61 4.62 -16.90
N GLY A 264 1.54 4.37 -18.21
CA GLY A 264 2.47 4.91 -19.20
C GLY A 264 3.86 4.29 -19.15
N VAL A 265 4.02 3.17 -18.43
CA VAL A 265 5.28 2.41 -18.32
C VAL A 265 5.63 1.79 -19.68
N ILE A 266 4.63 1.30 -20.40
CA ILE A 266 4.77 0.74 -21.75
C ILE A 266 3.90 1.47 -22.77
N ALA A 267 4.24 1.34 -24.05
CA ALA A 267 3.40 1.75 -25.17
C ALA A 267 3.22 0.61 -26.17
N ALA A 268 2.01 0.50 -26.72
CA ALA A 268 1.76 -0.28 -27.94
C ALA A 268 2.25 0.51 -29.15
N ALA A 269 3.35 0.08 -29.76
CA ALA A 269 3.92 0.70 -30.96
C ALA A 269 3.06 0.43 -32.21
#